data_AF-A0A561UYU3-F1
#
_entry.id   AF-A0A561UYU3-F1
#
_cell.length_a   1.000
_cell.length_b   1.000
_cell.length_c   1.000
_cell.angle_alpha   90.00
_cell.angle_beta   90.00
_cell.angle_gamma   90.00
#
_symmetry.space_group_name_H-M   'P 1'
#
loop_
_entity.id
_entity.type
_entity.pdbx_description
1 polymer ?
#
loop_
_entity_poly.entity_id
_entity_poly.type
_entity_poly.pdbx_seq_one_letter_code
_entity_poly.pdbx_strand_id
1 'polypeptide(L)'
;MEPRAVAELLEFERSVIPAVNRLRELRSGPRGGDGGVRGSSPVGSDEEIRLAVDAIRGAVEGLHGLMSERQISATCEDLRAWQETGCEGVPHFDRTRDVVPAPEDGEAAAYVGPVTLPNSDRHDVQIEAFSVIRQDPDSTPLLQAAYPHPKAVFQSTRLLSASRGLREGNCVVFFPENIPAATPCTDQSFAWFFFNRHTEIYAHTLSITERLCGPGSPFMGEDELVSVGVDPEDTYQARCVWGYLHDYFHHIGPRPLDQHLAIKTTWRPGLLEELKVDMKSAIACFEEEVPYGPIVFEYILLERLFRYPAQPEPLRNFDAGTGFALGTWLASQGLFTQDDQGRRILGTKARIVQSVRELVRLIEEIERIEDDAAYRAGAVDFLFGTLLRRPATKPDRYGGPIAPLDLWGSEVHV
;
A
#
# COMPACT_ATOMS: atom_id res chain seq x y z
N MET A 1 -10.60 9.74 21.95
CA MET A 1 -10.50 11.01 21.22
C MET A 1 -11.14 12.10 22.06
N GLU A 2 -10.45 13.22 22.26
CA GLU A 2 -10.98 14.37 23.01
C GLU A 2 -12.24 14.94 22.34
N PRO A 3 -13.24 15.46 23.09
CA PRO A 3 -14.50 15.98 22.53
C PRO A 3 -14.31 17.04 21.44
N ARG A 4 -13.23 17.83 21.55
CA ARG A 4 -12.86 18.85 20.55
C ARG A 4 -12.46 18.24 19.21
N ALA A 5 -11.61 17.21 19.22
CA ALA A 5 -11.19 16.52 18.00
C ALA A 5 -12.36 15.81 17.30
N VAL A 6 -13.33 15.29 18.08
CA VAL A 6 -14.57 14.74 17.52
C VAL A 6 -15.40 15.83 16.82
N ALA A 7 -15.52 17.01 17.41
CA ALA A 7 -16.26 18.12 16.80
C ALA A 7 -15.60 18.61 15.50
N GLU A 8 -14.27 18.70 15.49
CA GLU A 8 -13.48 19.07 14.30
C GLU A 8 -13.60 18.02 13.19
N LEU A 9 -13.62 16.72 13.54
CA LEU A 9 -13.85 15.63 12.58
C LEU A 9 -15.26 15.68 11.97
N LEU A 10 -16.28 15.91 12.80
CA LEU A 10 -17.65 16.08 12.31
C LEU A 10 -17.79 17.32 11.42
N GLU A 11 -17.01 18.37 11.68
CA GLU A 11 -16.97 19.53 10.82
C GLU A 11 -16.34 19.22 9.46
N PHE A 12 -15.19 18.53 9.47
CA PHE A 12 -14.54 18.03 8.26
C PHE A 12 -15.49 17.19 7.39
N GLU A 13 -16.25 16.29 8.01
CA GLU A 13 -17.25 15.46 7.33
C GLU A 13 -18.42 16.23 6.74
N ARG A 14 -18.84 17.31 7.39
CA ARG A 14 -20.02 18.09 6.97
C ARG A 14 -19.70 19.18 5.96
N SER A 15 -18.50 19.75 6.00
CA SER A 15 -18.13 20.88 5.13
C SER A 15 -17.16 20.50 4.01
N VAL A 16 -16.10 19.76 4.32
CA VAL A 16 -15.00 19.48 3.36
C VAL A 16 -15.35 18.33 2.44
N ILE A 17 -15.75 17.18 3.00
CA ILE A 17 -16.03 15.98 2.21
C ILE A 17 -17.09 16.23 1.13
N PRO A 18 -18.24 16.90 1.41
CA PRO A 18 -19.23 17.19 0.39
C PRO A 18 -18.72 18.16 -0.68
N ALA A 19 -17.95 19.18 -0.30
CA ALA A 19 -17.37 20.14 -1.26
C ALA A 19 -16.39 19.47 -2.23
N VAL A 20 -15.50 18.60 -1.71
CA VAL A 20 -14.56 17.83 -2.54
C VAL A 20 -15.29 16.83 -3.45
N ASN A 21 -16.31 16.14 -2.93
CA ASN A 21 -17.11 15.23 -3.74
C ASN A 21 -17.87 15.97 -4.86
N ARG A 22 -18.38 17.18 -4.59
CA ARG A 22 -19.03 18.02 -5.60
C ARG A 22 -18.06 18.44 -6.70
N LEU A 23 -16.83 18.85 -6.36
CA LEU A 23 -15.81 19.15 -7.36
C LEU A 23 -15.51 17.93 -8.23
N ARG A 24 -15.39 16.75 -7.63
CA ARG A 24 -15.19 15.50 -8.36
C ARG A 24 -16.31 15.24 -9.38
N GLU A 25 -17.56 15.38 -8.97
CA GLU A 25 -18.72 15.20 -9.85
C GLU A 25 -18.70 16.17 -11.04
N LEU A 26 -18.30 17.42 -10.81
CA LEU A 26 -18.17 18.43 -11.86
C LEU A 26 -17.05 18.09 -12.85
N ARG A 27 -15.93 17.52 -12.37
CA ARG A 27 -14.77 17.18 -13.23
C ARG A 27 -14.92 15.85 -13.97
N SER A 28 -15.63 14.87 -13.40
CA SER A 28 -15.67 13.50 -13.92
C SER A 28 -17.07 13.00 -14.29
N GLY A 29 -18.14 13.75 -13.96
CA GLY A 29 -19.54 13.32 -14.14
C GLY A 29 -19.99 12.24 -13.15
N PRO A 30 -21.31 11.94 -13.06
CA PRO A 30 -21.82 10.79 -12.32
C PRO A 30 -21.39 9.47 -12.99
N ARG A 31 -21.03 8.45 -12.20
CA ARG A 31 -20.57 7.15 -12.73
C ARG A 31 -21.60 6.52 -13.69
N GLY A 32 -21.19 6.27 -14.93
CA GLY A 32 -21.76 5.20 -15.75
C GLY A 32 -21.24 3.84 -15.25
N GLY A 33 -22.05 2.79 -15.39
CA GLY A 33 -21.80 1.46 -14.80
C GLY A 33 -20.61 0.67 -15.35
N ASP A 34 -19.91 1.15 -16.38
CA ASP A 34 -18.76 0.44 -16.98
C ASP A 34 -17.47 1.22 -16.73
N GLY A 35 -16.51 0.56 -16.07
CA GLY A 35 -15.22 1.09 -15.61
C GLY A 35 -14.21 1.48 -16.70
N GLY A 36 -14.65 2.22 -17.72
CA GLY A 36 -13.77 2.80 -18.73
C GLY A 36 -13.53 4.28 -18.49
N VAL A 37 -12.29 4.66 -18.13
CA VAL A 37 -11.83 6.06 -18.19
C VAL A 37 -11.33 6.34 -19.61
N ARG A 38 -12.06 7.16 -20.36
CA ARG A 38 -11.50 8.01 -21.42
C ARG A 38 -11.90 9.44 -21.11
N GLY A 39 -10.92 10.35 -21.19
CA GLY A 39 -11.02 11.75 -20.80
C GLY A 39 -12.32 12.41 -21.25
N SER A 40 -13.31 12.39 -20.36
CA SER A 40 -14.51 13.17 -20.49
C SER A 40 -14.14 14.60 -20.13
N SER A 41 -14.47 15.54 -21.01
CA SER A 41 -14.48 16.96 -20.67
C SER A 41 -15.25 17.16 -19.35
N PRO A 42 -14.88 18.15 -18.53
CA PRO A 42 -15.64 18.48 -17.32
C PRO A 42 -17.13 18.58 -17.63
N VAL A 43 -17.96 18.00 -16.77
CA VAL A 43 -19.43 18.06 -16.89
C VAL A 43 -19.95 19.39 -16.36
N GLY A 44 -19.25 19.96 -15.37
CA GLY A 44 -19.50 21.30 -14.86
C GLY A 44 -18.94 22.39 -15.75
N SER A 45 -19.60 23.55 -15.75
CA SER A 45 -19.04 24.79 -16.30
C SER A 45 -17.83 25.28 -15.50
N ASP A 46 -16.96 26.07 -16.14
CA ASP A 46 -15.79 26.67 -15.47
C ASP A 46 -16.17 27.49 -14.23
N GLU A 47 -17.34 28.14 -14.25
CA GLU A 47 -17.87 28.89 -13.11
C GLU A 47 -18.26 27.96 -11.95
N GLU A 48 -18.94 26.84 -12.22
CA GLU A 48 -19.27 25.85 -11.20
C GLU A 48 -18.02 25.21 -10.59
N ILE A 49 -17.00 24.93 -11.39
CA ILE A 49 -15.72 24.40 -10.91
C ILE A 49 -15.04 25.42 -10.00
N ARG A 50 -14.96 26.69 -10.41
CA ARG A 50 -14.37 27.76 -9.59
C ARG A 50 -15.10 27.93 -8.26
N LEU A 51 -16.43 27.93 -8.28
CA LEU A 51 -17.26 28.00 -7.06
C LEU A 51 -17.04 26.79 -6.15
N ALA A 52 -16.88 25.59 -6.71
CA ALA A 52 -16.58 24.40 -5.93
C ALA A 52 -15.18 24.47 -5.29
N VAL A 53 -14.18 25.01 -5.99
CA VAL A 53 -12.83 25.24 -5.43
C VAL A 53 -12.87 26.31 -4.33
N ASP A 54 -13.62 27.40 -4.50
CA ASP A 54 -13.82 28.41 -3.46
C ASP A 54 -14.50 27.83 -2.21
N ALA A 55 -15.49 26.94 -2.41
CA ALA A 55 -16.15 26.24 -1.31
C ALA A 55 -15.18 25.32 -0.54
N ILE A 56 -14.30 24.60 -1.23
CA ILE A 56 -13.25 23.79 -0.59
C ILE A 56 -12.30 24.70 0.20
N ARG A 57 -11.83 25.80 -0.40
CA ARG A 57 -10.93 26.75 0.28
C ARG A 57 -11.57 27.30 1.56
N GLY A 58 -12.82 27.77 1.48
CA GLY A 58 -13.54 28.28 2.65
C GLY A 58 -13.77 27.22 3.73
N ALA A 59 -14.00 25.96 3.36
CA ALA A 59 -14.09 24.87 4.32
C ALA A 59 -12.73 24.58 4.99
N VAL A 60 -11.63 24.58 4.22
CA VAL A 60 -10.26 24.37 4.73
C VAL A 60 -9.83 25.47 5.71
N GLU A 61 -10.19 26.72 5.46
CA GLU A 61 -9.92 27.85 6.37
C GLU A 61 -10.50 27.63 7.78
N GLY A 62 -11.55 26.82 7.91
CA GLY A 62 -12.19 26.50 9.20
C GLY A 62 -11.64 25.28 9.95
N LEU A 63 -10.67 24.54 9.40
CA LEU A 63 -10.20 23.25 9.95
C LEU A 63 -9.12 23.34 11.03
N HIS A 64 -9.17 24.39 11.86
CA HIS A 64 -8.22 24.54 12.96
C HIS A 64 -8.26 23.30 13.88
N GLY A 65 -7.10 22.66 14.11
CA GLY A 65 -6.95 21.49 14.98
C GLY A 65 -6.69 20.19 14.21
N LEU A 66 -7.41 19.93 13.12
CA LEU A 66 -7.13 18.79 12.21
C LEU A 66 -6.05 19.10 11.17
N MET A 67 -5.90 20.38 10.81
CA MET A 67 -4.80 20.87 9.99
C MET A 67 -4.07 21.97 10.75
N SER A 68 -2.74 22.00 10.65
CA SER A 68 -1.93 23.08 11.23
C SER A 68 -2.22 24.39 10.49
N GLU A 69 -2.07 25.55 11.15
CA GLU A 69 -2.25 26.86 10.50
C GLU A 69 -1.37 27.02 9.26
N ARG A 70 -0.15 26.46 9.31
CA ARG A 70 0.78 26.44 8.18
C ARG A 70 0.23 25.62 7.02
N GLN A 71 -0.34 24.46 7.29
CA GLN A 71 -0.96 23.61 6.28
C GLN A 71 -2.21 24.24 5.69
N ILE A 72 -3.08 24.83 6.51
CA ILE A 72 -4.27 25.57 6.05
C ILE A 72 -3.84 26.69 5.09
N SER A 73 -2.87 27.53 5.48
CA SER A 73 -2.38 28.63 4.63
C SER A 73 -1.83 28.12 3.30
N ALA A 74 -0.99 27.08 3.35
CA ALA A 74 -0.39 26.49 2.15
C ALA A 74 -1.44 25.90 1.20
N THR A 75 -2.41 25.15 1.72
CA THR A 75 -3.51 24.58 0.94
C THR A 75 -4.38 25.67 0.30
N CYS A 76 -4.70 26.73 1.03
CA CYS A 76 -5.47 27.84 0.49
C CYS A 76 -4.70 28.61 -0.61
N GLU A 77 -3.38 28.76 -0.47
CA GLU A 77 -2.53 29.36 -1.50
C GLU A 77 -2.44 28.51 -2.76
N ASP A 78 -2.23 27.20 -2.63
CA ASP A 78 -2.16 26.30 -3.80
C ASP A 78 -3.51 26.19 -4.52
N LEU A 79 -4.64 26.15 -3.78
CA LEU A 79 -5.98 26.23 -4.36
C LEU A 79 -6.21 27.53 -5.13
N ARG A 80 -5.78 28.67 -4.57
CA ARG A 80 -5.88 29.99 -5.23
C ARG A 80 -5.04 30.03 -6.49
N ALA A 81 -3.80 29.55 -6.45
CA ALA A 81 -2.92 29.48 -7.61
C ALA A 81 -3.54 28.65 -8.74
N TRP A 82 -4.20 27.53 -8.41
CA TRP A 82 -4.92 26.74 -9.41
C TRP A 82 -6.14 27.45 -10.00
N GLN A 83 -6.88 28.23 -9.21
CA GLN A 83 -7.98 29.06 -9.72
C GLN A 83 -7.51 30.16 -10.68
N GLU A 84 -6.35 30.76 -10.40
CA GLU A 84 -5.70 31.78 -11.25
C GLU A 84 -5.33 31.21 -12.63
N THR A 85 -5.02 29.91 -12.71
CA THR A 85 -4.81 29.19 -13.99
C THR A 85 -6.10 28.61 -14.59
N GLY A 86 -7.28 28.98 -14.07
CA GLY A 86 -8.57 28.54 -14.62
C GLY A 86 -9.05 27.16 -14.14
N CYS A 87 -8.43 26.58 -13.10
CA CYS A 87 -8.70 25.21 -12.65
C CYS A 87 -8.43 24.14 -13.72
N GLU A 88 -7.57 24.44 -14.69
CA GLU A 88 -7.20 23.51 -15.76
C GLU A 88 -6.18 22.48 -15.27
N GLY A 89 -6.22 21.27 -15.85
CA GLY A 89 -5.23 20.22 -15.60
C GLY A 89 -5.18 19.68 -14.17
N VAL A 90 -4.05 19.09 -13.80
CA VAL A 90 -3.77 18.62 -12.44
C VAL A 90 -3.08 19.76 -11.68
N PRO A 91 -3.61 20.20 -10.53
CA PRO A 91 -2.95 21.24 -9.74
C PRO A 91 -1.66 20.75 -9.10
N HIS A 92 -0.70 21.65 -8.95
CA HIS A 92 0.55 21.39 -8.23
C HIS A 92 0.47 22.01 -6.84
N PHE A 93 0.63 21.19 -5.80
CA PHE A 93 0.46 21.54 -4.39
C PHE A 93 1.79 21.47 -3.64
N ASP A 94 2.83 22.09 -4.21
CA ASP A 94 4.19 22.11 -3.64
C ASP A 94 4.20 22.65 -2.20
N ARG A 95 3.51 23.78 -1.94
CA ARG A 95 3.48 24.37 -0.59
C ARG A 95 2.82 23.45 0.40
N THR A 96 1.70 22.86 0.01
CA THR A 96 0.96 21.94 0.87
C THR A 96 1.79 20.70 1.17
N ARG A 97 2.39 20.07 0.15
CA ARG A 97 3.25 18.89 0.29
C ARG A 97 4.34 19.11 1.33
N ASP A 98 5.00 20.27 1.28
CA ASP A 98 6.16 20.59 2.12
C ASP A 98 5.80 20.89 3.58
N VAL A 99 4.51 20.93 3.94
CA VAL A 99 4.04 21.27 5.29
C VAL A 99 3.04 20.28 5.90
N VAL A 100 2.66 19.22 5.19
CA VAL A 100 1.88 18.12 5.77
C VAL A 100 2.69 17.51 6.93
N PRO A 101 2.10 17.34 8.12
CA PRO A 101 2.82 16.83 9.28
C PRO A 101 2.94 15.30 9.27
N ALA A 102 3.92 14.78 10.01
CA ALA A 102 3.85 13.44 10.57
C ALA A 102 3.19 13.56 11.95
N PRO A 103 1.89 13.18 12.12
CA PRO A 103 1.20 13.32 13.40
C PRO A 103 1.88 12.49 14.49
N GLU A 104 1.84 12.94 15.74
CA GLU A 104 2.27 12.16 16.90
C GLU A 104 1.26 11.05 17.23
N ASP A 105 1.67 10.03 17.99
CA ASP A 105 0.75 8.95 18.36
C ASP A 105 -0.45 9.48 19.16
N GLY A 106 -1.66 9.09 18.76
CA GLY A 106 -2.93 9.62 19.26
C GLY A 106 -3.39 10.94 18.65
N GLU A 107 -2.59 11.58 17.79
CA GLU A 107 -2.93 12.84 17.13
C GLU A 107 -3.75 12.61 15.86
N ALA A 108 -4.77 13.44 15.66
CA ALA A 108 -5.58 13.46 14.45
C ALA A 108 -4.99 14.45 13.43
N ALA A 109 -5.05 14.11 12.15
CA ALA A 109 -4.60 14.96 11.06
C ALA A 109 -5.55 14.85 9.87
N ALA A 110 -5.54 15.83 8.98
CA ALA A 110 -6.28 15.80 7.74
C ALA A 110 -5.45 16.30 6.56
N TYR A 111 -5.85 15.89 5.37
CA TYR A 111 -5.28 16.34 4.11
C TYR A 111 -6.41 16.72 3.15
N VAL A 112 -6.22 17.81 2.41
CA VAL A 112 -7.08 18.26 1.31
C VAL A 112 -6.18 18.72 0.17
N GLY A 113 -6.28 18.09 -0.99
CA GLY A 113 -5.43 18.41 -2.13
C GLY A 113 -5.40 17.32 -3.19
N PRO A 114 -4.64 17.51 -4.27
CA PRO A 114 -4.52 16.53 -5.34
C PRO A 114 -3.74 15.30 -4.86
N VAL A 115 -4.27 14.11 -5.14
CA VAL A 115 -3.60 12.85 -4.79
C VAL A 115 -3.56 11.92 -5.99
N THR A 116 -2.38 11.39 -6.28
CA THR A 116 -2.21 10.19 -7.08
C THR A 116 -2.43 8.99 -6.16
N LEU A 117 -3.62 8.38 -6.20
CA LEU A 117 -3.98 7.28 -5.30
C LEU A 117 -3.18 6.00 -5.66
N PRO A 118 -2.20 5.56 -4.85
CA PRO A 118 -1.48 4.31 -5.10
C PRO A 118 -2.43 3.11 -4.95
N ASN A 119 -2.10 2.01 -5.63
CA ASN A 119 -2.83 0.73 -5.58
C ASN A 119 -4.31 0.82 -5.99
N SER A 120 -4.72 1.93 -6.62
CA SER A 120 -6.04 2.17 -7.15
C SER A 120 -6.13 1.63 -8.59
N ASP A 121 -7.31 1.12 -8.95
CA ASP A 121 -7.72 0.84 -10.35
C ASP A 121 -7.85 2.11 -11.19
N ARG A 122 -7.75 3.28 -10.53
CA ARG A 122 -7.86 4.62 -11.09
C ARG A 122 -6.54 5.36 -10.95
N HIS A 123 -6.00 5.80 -12.08
CA HIS A 123 -4.77 6.57 -12.14
C HIS A 123 -5.00 8.07 -12.39
N ASP A 124 -6.25 8.54 -12.38
CA ASP A 124 -6.55 9.96 -12.49
C ASP A 124 -6.28 10.68 -11.17
N VAL A 125 -5.65 11.85 -11.27
CA VAL A 125 -5.41 12.70 -10.10
C VAL A 125 -6.61 13.62 -9.88
N GLN A 126 -7.23 13.49 -8.72
CA GLN A 126 -8.32 14.35 -8.26
C GLN A 126 -7.92 15.03 -6.95
N ILE A 127 -8.59 16.15 -6.65
CA ILE A 127 -8.61 16.67 -5.29
C ILE A 127 -9.34 15.62 -4.42
N GLU A 128 -8.66 15.16 -3.38
CA GLU A 128 -9.20 14.29 -2.34
C GLU A 128 -9.19 15.02 -1.01
N ALA A 129 -10.00 14.53 -0.08
CA ALA A 129 -9.97 14.96 1.32
C ALA A 129 -10.11 13.74 2.21
N PHE A 130 -9.25 13.62 3.22
CA PHE A 130 -9.36 12.58 4.22
C PHE A 130 -8.78 13.02 5.55
N SER A 131 -9.23 12.35 6.61
CA SER A 131 -8.74 12.54 7.97
C SER A 131 -8.28 11.20 8.55
N VAL A 132 -7.28 11.29 9.41
CA VAL A 132 -6.68 10.16 10.10
C VAL A 132 -6.50 10.45 11.58
N ILE A 133 -6.30 9.39 12.36
CA ILE A 133 -5.64 9.45 13.67
C ILE A 133 -4.45 8.50 13.63
N ARG A 134 -3.27 8.96 14.07
CA ARG A 134 -2.17 8.04 14.31
C ARG A 134 -2.48 7.21 15.55
N GLN A 135 -2.35 5.91 15.39
CA GLN A 135 -2.47 4.96 16.48
C GLN A 135 -1.47 3.84 16.20
N ASP A 136 -0.29 4.00 16.76
CA ASP A 136 0.73 2.97 16.74
C ASP A 136 0.28 1.77 17.59
N PRO A 137 0.79 0.55 17.31
CA PRO A 137 0.34 -0.62 18.03
C PRO A 137 0.83 -0.56 19.48
N ASP A 138 0.05 -1.14 20.40
CA ASP A 138 0.41 -1.18 21.83
C ASP A 138 1.79 -1.83 22.07
N SER A 139 2.19 -2.69 21.14
CA SER A 139 3.47 -3.38 21.12
C SER A 139 4.66 -2.54 20.62
N THR A 140 4.47 -1.27 20.26
CA THR A 140 5.53 -0.41 19.71
C THR A 140 6.80 -0.37 20.56
N PRO A 141 6.75 -0.24 21.91
CA PRO A 141 7.97 -0.28 22.72
C PRO A 141 8.74 -1.60 22.62
N LEU A 142 8.02 -2.74 22.51
CA LEU A 142 8.63 -4.06 22.33
C LEU A 142 9.28 -4.18 20.95
N LEU A 143 8.58 -3.72 19.91
CA LEU A 143 9.10 -3.70 18.53
C LEU A 143 10.34 -2.82 18.42
N GLN A 144 10.35 -1.63 19.02
CA GLN A 144 11.51 -0.73 19.01
C GLN A 144 12.70 -1.29 19.77
N ALA A 145 12.47 -2.05 20.84
CA ALA A 145 13.53 -2.72 21.58
C ALA A 145 14.13 -3.90 20.82
N ALA A 146 13.31 -4.73 20.17
CA ALA A 146 13.75 -5.89 19.40
C ALA A 146 14.34 -5.50 18.03
N TYR A 147 13.74 -4.51 17.38
CA TYR A 147 14.08 -4.03 16.03
C TYR A 147 14.27 -2.52 16.08
N PRO A 148 15.44 -2.03 16.54
CA PRO A 148 15.70 -0.59 16.68
C PRO A 148 15.79 0.06 15.30
N HIS A 149 14.68 0.65 14.87
CA HIS A 149 14.52 1.19 13.53
C HIS A 149 15.39 2.45 13.33
N PRO A 150 16.32 2.48 12.36
CA PRO A 150 17.28 3.58 12.23
C PRO A 150 16.63 4.88 11.75
N LYS A 151 15.54 4.79 10.97
CA LYS A 151 14.83 5.94 10.40
C LYS A 151 13.31 5.71 10.30
N ALA A 152 12.62 5.66 11.44
CA ALA A 152 11.17 5.41 11.46
C ALA A 152 10.39 6.67 11.07
N VAL A 153 10.15 6.86 9.77
CA VAL A 153 9.29 7.94 9.23
C VAL A 153 7.85 7.50 9.01
N PHE A 154 7.55 6.27 9.39
CA PHE A 154 6.27 5.59 9.26
C PHE A 154 5.28 5.99 10.37
N GLN A 155 4.00 6.15 10.00
CA GLN A 155 2.90 6.35 10.94
C GLN A 155 1.81 5.29 10.71
N SER A 156 1.50 4.52 11.76
CA SER A 156 0.32 3.66 11.76
C SER A 156 -0.91 4.51 11.98
N THR A 157 -1.80 4.58 10.99
CA THR A 157 -2.96 5.46 11.09
C THR A 157 -4.27 4.72 10.85
N ARG A 158 -5.34 5.24 11.43
CA ARG A 158 -6.71 4.91 11.03
C ARG A 158 -7.25 6.00 10.15
N LEU A 159 -7.73 5.62 8.98
CA LEU A 159 -8.57 6.45 8.15
C LEU A 159 -9.93 6.62 8.85
N LEU A 160 -10.27 7.85 9.21
CA LEU A 160 -11.50 8.19 9.93
C LEU A 160 -12.61 8.59 8.96
N SER A 161 -12.29 9.50 8.04
CA SER A 161 -13.21 9.97 7.01
C SER A 161 -12.48 10.25 5.72
N ALA A 162 -13.18 10.08 4.59
CA ALA A 162 -12.57 10.22 3.27
C ALA A 162 -13.60 10.61 2.21
N SER A 163 -13.11 11.38 1.23
CA SER A 163 -13.79 11.64 -0.03
C SER A 163 -14.02 10.34 -0.78
N ARG A 164 -14.98 10.39 -1.70
CA ARG A 164 -15.48 9.21 -2.40
C ARG A 164 -14.36 8.42 -3.11
N GLY A 165 -13.39 9.10 -3.71
CA GLY A 165 -12.29 8.46 -4.42
C GLY A 165 -11.46 7.54 -3.54
N LEU A 166 -11.02 8.06 -2.40
CA LEU A 166 -10.22 7.29 -1.45
C LEU A 166 -11.08 6.23 -0.73
N ARG A 167 -12.31 6.57 -0.31
CA ARG A 167 -13.22 5.64 0.38
C ARG A 167 -13.60 4.42 -0.46
N GLU A 168 -13.89 4.62 -1.75
CA GLU A 168 -14.30 3.53 -2.66
C GLU A 168 -13.12 2.85 -3.36
N GLY A 169 -11.94 3.47 -3.38
CA GLY A 169 -10.73 2.93 -4.01
C GLY A 169 -9.95 2.01 -3.08
N ASN A 170 -8.80 1.49 -3.54
CA ASN A 170 -7.93 0.56 -2.80
C ASN A 170 -6.68 1.24 -2.19
N CYS A 171 -6.66 2.57 -2.14
CA CYS A 171 -5.55 3.31 -1.55
C CYS A 171 -5.44 3.05 -0.03
N VAL A 172 -4.27 2.62 0.41
CA VAL A 172 -3.98 2.27 1.81
C VAL A 172 -2.77 3.02 2.38
N VAL A 173 -2.15 3.91 1.60
CA VAL A 173 -0.97 4.68 2.03
C VAL A 173 -1.06 6.10 1.49
N PHE A 174 -0.37 7.03 2.15
CA PHE A 174 -0.21 8.39 1.67
C PHE A 174 1.20 8.92 2.00
N PHE A 175 1.92 9.29 0.94
CA PHE A 175 3.27 9.84 0.97
C PHE A 175 3.34 11.22 0.31
N PRO A 176 4.38 12.04 0.57
CA PRO A 176 4.64 13.27 -0.16
C PRO A 176 4.66 13.08 -1.69
N GLU A 177 5.19 11.97 -2.19
CA GLU A 177 5.28 11.61 -3.61
C GLU A 177 3.91 11.43 -4.27
N ASN A 178 2.87 11.19 -3.47
CA ASN A 178 1.50 11.07 -3.99
C ASN A 178 0.87 12.42 -4.27
N ILE A 179 1.45 13.52 -3.79
CA ILE A 179 0.95 14.88 -4.01
C ILE A 179 1.61 15.44 -5.28
N PRO A 180 0.86 15.68 -6.37
CA PRO A 180 1.41 16.34 -7.54
C PRO A 180 2.03 17.69 -7.19
N ALA A 181 3.25 17.89 -7.67
CA ALA A 181 4.06 19.07 -7.41
C ALA A 181 4.88 19.41 -8.65
N ALA A 182 5.21 20.69 -8.81
CA ALA A 182 6.07 21.16 -9.89
C ALA A 182 7.54 20.76 -9.63
N THR A 183 7.91 20.64 -8.36
CA THR A 183 9.26 20.27 -7.92
C THR A 183 9.35 18.78 -7.55
N PRO A 184 10.49 18.11 -7.79
CA PRO A 184 10.69 16.74 -7.32
C PRO A 184 10.56 16.62 -5.80
N CYS A 185 9.96 15.53 -5.32
CA CYS A 185 10.04 15.16 -3.91
C CYS A 185 11.47 14.69 -3.60
N THR A 186 12.11 15.30 -2.61
CA THR A 186 13.49 14.97 -2.20
C THR A 186 13.59 14.42 -0.79
N ASP A 187 12.49 14.45 -0.03
CA ASP A 187 12.42 13.95 1.34
C ASP A 187 11.03 13.39 1.64
N GLN A 188 11.00 12.21 2.28
CA GLN A 188 9.78 11.55 2.69
C GLN A 188 9.49 11.91 4.15
N SER A 189 8.96 13.11 4.37
CA SER A 189 8.75 13.69 5.72
C SER A 189 7.64 13.04 6.53
N PHE A 190 6.73 12.32 5.87
CA PHE A 190 5.67 11.54 6.51
C PHE A 190 5.35 10.29 5.69
N ALA A 191 4.70 9.32 6.33
CA ALA A 191 4.19 8.12 5.68
C ALA A 191 2.97 7.59 6.43
N TRP A 192 1.77 7.99 6.00
CA TRP A 192 0.52 7.61 6.67
C TRP A 192 -0.01 6.32 6.06
N PHE A 193 -0.03 5.24 6.84
CA PHE A 193 -0.59 3.96 6.43
C PHE A 193 -1.98 3.77 7.03
N PHE A 194 -2.99 3.54 6.20
CA PHE A 194 -4.39 3.39 6.61
C PHE A 194 -4.69 1.94 7.02
N PHE A 195 -4.11 1.47 8.13
CA PHE A 195 -4.16 0.04 8.47
C PHE A 195 -5.54 -0.49 8.81
N ASN A 196 -6.45 0.35 9.30
CA ASN A 196 -7.83 -0.07 9.56
C ASN A 196 -8.56 -0.55 8.30
N ARG A 197 -8.12 -0.14 7.11
CA ARG A 197 -8.65 -0.66 5.85
C ARG A 197 -8.32 -2.13 5.62
N HIS A 198 -7.24 -2.62 6.22
CA HIS A 198 -6.76 -3.96 5.96
C HIS A 198 -7.60 -5.04 6.63
N THR A 199 -8.46 -4.69 7.60
CA THR A 199 -9.39 -5.65 8.21
C THR A 199 -10.32 -6.25 7.16
N GLU A 200 -10.97 -5.43 6.34
CA GLU A 200 -11.86 -5.89 5.27
C GLU A 200 -11.07 -6.58 4.14
N ILE A 201 -9.91 -6.01 3.77
CA ILE A 201 -9.02 -6.60 2.76
C ILE A 201 -8.61 -8.01 3.16
N TYR A 202 -8.30 -8.23 4.44
CA TYR A 202 -7.84 -9.52 4.91
C TYR A 202 -8.97 -10.52 5.08
N ALA A 203 -10.17 -10.09 5.50
CA ALA A 203 -11.35 -10.94 5.45
C ALA A 203 -11.61 -11.45 4.02
N HIS A 204 -11.41 -10.59 3.01
CA HIS A 204 -11.48 -11.00 1.61
C HIS A 204 -10.34 -11.96 1.22
N THR A 205 -9.11 -11.76 1.70
CA THR A 205 -8.00 -12.73 1.55
C THR A 205 -8.36 -14.11 2.08
N LEU A 206 -8.95 -14.19 3.27
CA LEU A 206 -9.37 -15.45 3.88
C LEU A 206 -10.45 -16.14 3.03
N SER A 207 -11.40 -15.38 2.48
CA SER A 207 -12.41 -15.92 1.56
C SER A 207 -11.80 -16.46 0.25
N ILE A 208 -10.81 -15.78 -0.32
CA ILE A 208 -10.07 -16.30 -1.48
C ILE A 208 -9.32 -17.58 -1.10
N THR A 209 -8.68 -17.59 0.07
CA THR A 209 -7.91 -18.74 0.56
C THR A 209 -8.80 -19.96 0.73
N GLU A 210 -9.94 -19.83 1.40
CA GLU A 210 -10.92 -20.92 1.57
C GLU A 210 -11.44 -21.43 0.22
N ARG A 211 -11.72 -20.52 -0.73
CA ARG A 211 -12.18 -20.92 -2.08
C ARG A 211 -11.12 -21.74 -2.83
N LEU A 212 -9.84 -21.36 -2.74
CA LEU A 212 -8.76 -22.00 -3.47
C LEU A 212 -8.21 -23.26 -2.78
N CYS A 213 -8.20 -23.28 -1.45
CA CYS A 213 -7.56 -24.31 -0.63
C CYS A 213 -8.56 -25.27 0.03
N GLY A 214 -9.85 -24.90 0.08
CA GLY A 214 -10.87 -25.60 0.86
C GLY A 214 -10.93 -25.13 2.32
N PRO A 215 -11.83 -25.70 3.13
CA PRO A 215 -11.96 -25.37 4.54
C PRO A 215 -10.75 -25.84 5.36
N GLY A 216 -10.40 -25.07 6.40
CA GLY A 216 -9.27 -25.34 7.30
C GLY A 216 -7.98 -24.62 6.90
N SER A 217 -6.84 -25.09 7.40
CA SER A 217 -5.54 -24.52 7.06
C SER A 217 -5.00 -25.06 5.73
N PRO A 218 -4.50 -24.20 4.82
CA PRO A 218 -3.71 -24.64 3.68
C PRO A 218 -2.31 -25.13 4.07
N PHE A 219 -1.84 -24.83 5.29
CA PHE A 219 -0.52 -25.25 5.77
C PHE A 219 -0.56 -26.69 6.26
N MET A 220 0.28 -27.55 5.66
CA MET A 220 0.40 -28.95 6.10
C MET A 220 0.72 -29.03 7.60
N GLY A 221 -0.03 -29.88 8.30
CA GLY A 221 0.17 -30.15 9.73
C GLY A 221 -0.58 -29.19 10.66
N GLU A 222 -1.41 -28.30 10.11
CA GLU A 222 -2.31 -27.45 10.88
C GLU A 222 -3.76 -27.71 10.49
N ASP A 223 -4.67 -27.72 11.46
CA ASP A 223 -6.09 -27.95 11.20
C ASP A 223 -6.80 -26.64 10.79
N GLU A 224 -6.42 -25.52 11.41
CA GLU A 224 -7.03 -24.20 11.23
C GLU A 224 -5.96 -23.11 11.11
N LEU A 225 -6.29 -22.04 10.39
CA LEU A 225 -5.51 -20.80 10.35
C LEU A 225 -5.67 -20.06 11.67
N VAL A 226 -4.58 -19.54 12.24
CA VAL A 226 -4.65 -18.72 13.46
C VAL A 226 -5.34 -17.36 13.22
N SER A 227 -5.40 -16.93 11.97
CA SER A 227 -5.98 -15.67 11.53
C SER A 227 -7.49 -15.68 11.33
N VAL A 228 -8.14 -16.85 11.36
CA VAL A 228 -9.58 -16.97 11.18
C VAL A 228 -10.31 -16.58 12.47
N GLY A 229 -11.27 -15.66 12.35
CA GLY A 229 -12.10 -15.24 13.49
C GLY A 229 -11.40 -14.31 14.49
N VAL A 230 -10.20 -13.81 14.16
CA VAL A 230 -9.48 -12.80 14.94
C VAL A 230 -10.29 -11.51 15.01
N ASP A 231 -10.23 -10.81 16.15
CA ASP A 231 -10.91 -9.54 16.33
C ASP A 231 -10.44 -8.49 15.29
N PRO A 232 -11.34 -7.66 14.75
CA PRO A 232 -10.97 -6.55 13.87
C PRO A 232 -9.82 -5.68 14.40
N GLU A 233 -9.77 -5.47 15.71
CA GLU A 233 -8.71 -4.72 16.38
C GLU A 233 -7.37 -5.45 16.35
N ASP A 234 -7.35 -6.74 16.66
CA ASP A 234 -6.13 -7.55 16.58
C ASP A 234 -5.60 -7.64 15.14
N THR A 235 -6.49 -7.62 14.13
CA THR A 235 -6.09 -7.51 12.72
C THR A 235 -5.43 -6.17 12.42
N TYR A 236 -5.95 -5.07 12.97
CA TYR A 236 -5.32 -3.75 12.88
C TYR A 236 -3.93 -3.75 13.53
N GLN A 237 -3.83 -4.25 14.77
CA GLN A 237 -2.57 -4.31 15.51
C GLN A 237 -1.52 -5.15 14.76
N ALA A 238 -1.90 -6.33 14.27
CA ALA A 238 -1.03 -7.18 13.45
C ALA A 238 -0.55 -6.46 12.17
N ARG A 239 -1.40 -5.67 11.52
CA ARG A 239 -1.02 -4.87 10.34
C ARG A 239 -0.01 -3.79 10.67
N CYS A 240 -0.18 -3.12 11.81
CA CYS A 240 0.78 -2.13 12.25
C CYS A 240 2.14 -2.77 12.59
N VAL A 241 2.14 -3.95 13.23
CA VAL A 241 3.36 -4.73 13.47
C VAL A 241 4.05 -5.09 12.15
N TRP A 242 3.30 -5.60 11.17
CA TRP A 242 3.85 -5.88 9.84
C TRP A 242 4.45 -4.63 9.21
N GLY A 243 3.74 -3.50 9.21
CA GLY A 243 4.23 -2.26 8.64
C GLY A 243 5.54 -1.78 9.28
N TYR A 244 5.65 -1.90 10.61
CA TYR A 244 6.89 -1.60 11.33
C TYR A 244 8.04 -2.53 10.91
N LEU A 245 7.82 -3.85 10.88
CA LEU A 245 8.84 -4.81 10.49
C LEU A 245 9.26 -4.66 9.02
N HIS A 246 8.29 -4.44 8.14
CA HIS A 246 8.50 -4.25 6.72
C HIS A 246 9.37 -3.01 6.47
N ASP A 247 9.03 -1.87 7.08
CA ASP A 247 9.85 -0.64 7.02
C ASP A 247 11.24 -0.87 7.63
N TYR A 248 11.32 -1.55 8.77
CA TYR A 248 12.60 -1.90 9.41
C TYR A 248 13.50 -2.70 8.47
N PHE A 249 12.95 -3.70 7.79
CA PHE A 249 13.73 -4.57 6.91
C PHE A 249 14.15 -3.91 5.59
N HIS A 250 13.51 -2.81 5.19
CA HIS A 250 14.03 -1.94 4.11
C HIS A 250 15.33 -1.23 4.49
N HIS A 251 15.49 -0.90 5.77
CA HIS A 251 16.62 -0.10 6.26
C HIS A 251 17.82 -0.93 6.72
N ILE A 252 17.73 -2.26 6.64
CA ILE A 252 18.82 -3.15 7.03
C ILE A 252 19.23 -4.10 5.92
N GLY A 253 20.47 -4.61 6.02
CA GLY A 253 21.06 -5.53 5.06
C GLY A 253 22.10 -4.87 4.17
N PRO A 254 22.54 -5.55 3.09
CA PRO A 254 23.70 -5.14 2.32
C PRO A 254 23.52 -3.85 1.51
N ARG A 255 22.28 -3.51 1.16
CA ARG A 255 21.96 -2.33 0.33
C ARG A 255 20.65 -1.69 0.81
N PRO A 256 20.63 -0.92 1.91
CA PRO A 256 19.41 -0.32 2.47
C PRO A 256 18.63 0.55 1.47
N LEU A 257 17.29 0.56 1.55
CA LEU A 257 16.41 1.28 0.63
C LEU A 257 16.64 2.80 0.65
N ASP A 258 16.71 3.39 1.84
CA ASP A 258 16.88 4.82 2.06
C ASP A 258 18.19 5.37 1.45
N GLN A 259 19.24 4.56 1.41
CA GLN A 259 20.54 4.90 0.84
C GLN A 259 20.62 4.68 -0.68
N HIS A 260 19.67 3.93 -1.25
CA HIS A 260 19.69 3.49 -2.65
C HIS A 260 18.32 3.64 -3.35
N LEU A 261 17.53 4.64 -2.94
CA LEU A 261 16.14 4.83 -3.35
C LEU A 261 15.94 4.79 -4.87
N ALA A 262 16.76 5.53 -5.63
CA ALA A 262 16.61 5.68 -7.08
C ALA A 262 16.66 4.36 -7.86
N ILE A 263 17.47 3.39 -7.40
CA ILE A 263 17.62 2.10 -8.07
C ILE A 263 16.70 1.04 -7.49
N LYS A 264 16.51 1.04 -6.16
CA LYS A 264 15.68 0.05 -5.47
C LYS A 264 14.17 0.29 -5.66
N THR A 265 13.75 1.49 -6.04
CA THR A 265 12.35 1.75 -6.44
C THR A 265 12.06 1.42 -7.91
N THR A 266 13.06 0.96 -8.68
CA THR A 266 12.82 0.49 -10.05
C THR A 266 12.20 -0.90 -10.06
N TRP A 267 11.30 -1.16 -11.02
CA TRP A 267 10.47 -2.37 -11.09
C TRP A 267 11.11 -3.73 -10.75
N ARG A 268 12.36 -4.00 -11.14
CA ARG A 268 12.95 -5.35 -10.96
C ARG A 268 13.70 -5.45 -9.63
N PRO A 269 14.70 -4.58 -9.37
CA PRO A 269 15.28 -4.45 -8.02
C PRO A 269 14.24 -4.29 -6.92
N GLY A 270 13.22 -3.45 -7.12
CA GLY A 270 12.21 -3.20 -6.11
C GLY A 270 11.31 -4.41 -5.85
N LEU A 271 10.97 -5.20 -6.88
CA LEU A 271 10.17 -6.42 -6.66
C LEU A 271 10.93 -7.42 -5.79
N LEU A 272 12.25 -7.57 -6.01
CA LEU A 272 13.10 -8.38 -5.14
C LEU A 272 13.24 -7.78 -3.73
N GLU A 273 13.25 -6.45 -3.62
CA GLU A 273 13.27 -5.77 -2.32
C GLU A 273 12.02 -6.08 -1.51
N GLU A 274 10.83 -5.85 -2.07
CA GLU A 274 9.55 -6.16 -1.44
C GLU A 274 9.46 -7.64 -1.02
N LEU A 275 9.91 -8.54 -1.91
CA LEU A 275 9.97 -9.97 -1.63
C LEU A 275 10.89 -10.26 -0.43
N LYS A 276 12.08 -9.67 -0.39
CA LYS A 276 13.06 -9.87 0.68
C LYS A 276 12.51 -9.37 2.01
N VAL A 277 11.99 -8.15 2.08
CA VAL A 277 11.56 -7.53 3.35
C VAL A 277 10.35 -8.23 3.95
N ASP A 278 9.40 -8.69 3.12
CA ASP A 278 8.28 -9.49 3.60
C ASP A 278 8.72 -10.86 4.08
N MET A 279 9.66 -11.52 3.38
CA MET A 279 10.16 -12.82 3.84
C MET A 279 10.98 -12.69 5.12
N LYS A 280 11.76 -11.62 5.30
CA LYS A 280 12.43 -11.34 6.58
C LYS A 280 11.43 -11.09 7.70
N SER A 281 10.35 -10.35 7.43
CA SER A 281 9.25 -10.13 8.37
C SER A 281 8.57 -11.45 8.76
N ALA A 282 8.28 -12.32 7.78
CA ALA A 282 7.69 -13.64 8.03
C ALA A 282 8.64 -14.56 8.83
N ILE A 283 9.94 -14.58 8.51
CA ILE A 283 10.93 -15.35 9.28
C ILE A 283 10.94 -14.88 10.74
N ALA A 284 11.04 -13.58 10.98
CA ALA A 284 11.01 -12.99 12.32
C ALA A 284 9.72 -13.38 13.07
N CYS A 285 8.56 -13.23 12.43
CA CYS A 285 7.26 -13.57 13.02
C CYS A 285 7.09 -15.06 13.35
N PHE A 286 7.84 -15.95 12.71
CA PHE A 286 7.79 -17.38 12.97
C PHE A 286 8.80 -17.84 14.03
N GLU A 287 10.00 -17.25 14.05
CA GLU A 287 11.11 -17.73 14.88
C GLU A 287 11.30 -16.96 16.18
N GLU A 288 10.80 -15.72 16.23
CA GLU A 288 10.99 -14.81 17.35
C GLU A 288 9.66 -14.48 18.03
N GLU A 289 9.73 -13.93 19.24
CA GLU A 289 8.54 -13.49 19.99
C GLU A 289 8.04 -12.13 19.47
N VAL A 290 7.60 -12.10 18.21
CA VAL A 290 6.98 -10.93 17.60
C VAL A 290 5.51 -10.84 18.05
N PRO A 291 5.06 -9.70 18.60
CA PRO A 291 3.66 -9.43 18.90
C PRO A 291 2.78 -9.67 17.66
N TYR A 292 1.71 -10.45 17.79
CA TYR A 292 0.84 -10.84 16.65
C TYR A 292 1.56 -11.64 15.53
N GLY A 293 2.77 -12.16 15.77
CA GLY A 293 3.62 -12.83 14.78
C GLY A 293 2.91 -13.91 13.96
N PRO A 294 2.19 -14.87 14.56
CA PRO A 294 1.46 -15.90 13.80
C PRO A 294 0.44 -15.34 12.81
N ILE A 295 -0.26 -14.26 13.16
CA ILE A 295 -1.24 -13.60 12.28
C ILE A 295 -0.51 -12.85 11.16
N VAL A 296 0.58 -12.15 11.49
CA VAL A 296 1.42 -11.44 10.49
C VAL A 296 2.00 -12.43 9.48
N PHE A 297 2.50 -13.58 9.95
CA PHE A 297 3.03 -14.63 9.09
C PHE A 297 1.99 -15.13 8.07
N GLU A 298 0.80 -15.49 8.56
CA GLU A 298 -0.28 -15.97 7.70
C GLU A 298 -0.74 -14.88 6.73
N TYR A 299 -0.86 -13.63 7.18
CA TYR A 299 -1.15 -12.52 6.29
C TYR A 299 -0.17 -12.41 5.12
N ILE A 300 1.13 -12.32 5.41
CA ILE A 300 2.16 -12.08 4.39
C ILE A 300 2.04 -13.16 3.32
N LEU A 301 1.99 -14.44 3.74
CA LEU A 301 1.94 -15.54 2.79
C LEU A 301 0.63 -15.60 2.03
N LEU A 302 -0.53 -15.52 2.70
CA LEU A 302 -1.82 -15.68 2.04
C LEU A 302 -2.12 -14.53 1.08
N GLU A 303 -1.74 -13.30 1.41
CA GLU A 303 -1.95 -12.18 0.49
C GLU A 303 -1.01 -12.22 -0.71
N ARG A 304 0.29 -12.48 -0.48
CA ARG A 304 1.26 -12.61 -1.57
C ARG A 304 0.90 -13.78 -2.49
N LEU A 305 0.46 -14.91 -1.94
CA LEU A 305 0.14 -16.09 -2.76
C LEU A 305 -1.22 -16.01 -3.44
N PHE A 306 -2.25 -15.44 -2.80
CA PHE A 306 -3.62 -15.58 -3.28
C PHE A 306 -4.30 -14.25 -3.61
N ARG A 307 -4.25 -13.24 -2.72
CA ARG A 307 -5.01 -12.00 -2.94
C ARG A 307 -4.39 -11.13 -4.03
N TYR A 308 -3.09 -10.85 -3.94
CA TYR A 308 -2.42 -9.94 -4.89
C TYR A 308 -2.40 -10.48 -6.32
N PRO A 309 -2.06 -11.77 -6.57
CA PRO A 309 -2.13 -12.34 -7.91
C PRO A 309 -3.53 -12.32 -8.54
N ALA A 310 -4.58 -12.30 -7.72
CA ALA A 310 -5.98 -12.22 -8.17
C ALA A 310 -6.49 -10.80 -8.42
N GLN A 311 -5.66 -9.76 -8.24
CA GLN A 311 -6.04 -8.38 -8.56
C GLN A 311 -6.13 -8.15 -10.08
N PRO A 312 -6.90 -7.15 -10.53
CA PRO A 312 -6.92 -6.74 -11.93
C PRO A 312 -5.54 -6.37 -12.48
N GLU A 313 -5.31 -6.67 -13.76
CA GLU A 313 -4.05 -6.43 -14.47
C GLU A 313 -2.80 -6.88 -13.68
N PRO A 314 -2.76 -8.15 -13.21
CA PRO A 314 -1.74 -8.58 -12.25
C PRO A 314 -0.33 -8.36 -12.82
N LEU A 315 -0.10 -8.57 -14.12
CA LEU A 315 1.18 -8.33 -14.81
C LEU A 315 1.74 -6.90 -14.79
N ARG A 316 0.93 -5.92 -14.36
CA ARG A 316 1.32 -4.52 -14.21
C ARG A 316 1.24 -4.07 -12.76
N ASN A 317 0.82 -4.94 -11.87
CA ASN A 317 0.76 -4.71 -10.44
C ASN A 317 2.06 -5.19 -9.78
N PHE A 318 2.62 -4.34 -8.93
CA PHE A 318 3.89 -4.59 -8.26
C PHE A 318 3.78 -5.75 -7.26
N ASP A 319 2.75 -5.70 -6.42
CA ASP A 319 2.53 -6.70 -5.37
C ASP A 319 2.17 -8.08 -5.92
N ALA A 320 1.41 -8.13 -7.01
CA ALA A 320 1.12 -9.38 -7.71
C ALA A 320 2.41 -10.03 -8.24
N GLY A 321 3.39 -9.23 -8.63
CA GLY A 321 4.67 -9.71 -9.16
C GLY A 321 5.51 -10.34 -8.07
N THR A 322 5.57 -9.70 -6.90
CA THR A 322 6.15 -10.26 -5.68
C THR A 322 5.46 -11.57 -5.30
N GLY A 323 4.12 -11.62 -5.42
CA GLY A 323 3.32 -12.81 -5.18
C GLY A 323 3.64 -14.00 -6.09
N PHE A 324 3.68 -13.76 -7.41
CA PHE A 324 4.07 -14.78 -8.38
C PHE A 324 5.50 -15.25 -8.20
N ALA A 325 6.40 -14.35 -7.83
CA ALA A 325 7.79 -14.68 -7.56
C ALA A 325 7.91 -15.59 -6.34
N LEU A 326 7.25 -15.25 -5.22
CA LEU A 326 7.19 -16.09 -4.03
C LEU A 326 6.58 -17.47 -4.33
N GLY A 327 5.42 -17.51 -4.98
CA GLY A 327 4.77 -18.78 -5.27
C GLY A 327 5.56 -19.63 -6.25
N THR A 328 6.28 -19.04 -7.22
CA THR A 328 7.21 -19.78 -8.08
C THR A 328 8.35 -20.40 -7.27
N TRP A 329 8.95 -19.62 -6.37
CA TRP A 329 9.99 -20.13 -5.48
C TRP A 329 9.47 -21.32 -4.67
N LEU A 330 8.35 -21.17 -3.97
CA LEU A 330 7.78 -22.24 -3.13
C LEU A 330 7.36 -23.47 -3.95
N ALA A 331 6.79 -23.27 -5.15
CA ALA A 331 6.45 -24.38 -6.05
C ALA A 331 7.69 -25.16 -6.49
N SER A 332 8.82 -24.47 -6.78
CA SER A 332 10.09 -25.13 -7.13
C SER A 332 10.64 -26.00 -6.00
N GLN A 333 10.25 -25.72 -4.74
CA GLN A 333 10.65 -26.46 -3.55
C GLN A 333 9.61 -27.52 -3.13
N GLY A 334 8.52 -27.68 -3.90
CA GLY A 334 7.41 -28.57 -3.55
C GLY A 334 6.64 -28.12 -2.31
N LEU A 335 6.63 -26.81 -2.02
CA LEU A 335 5.98 -26.20 -0.86
C LEU A 335 4.72 -25.40 -1.23
N PHE A 336 4.45 -25.22 -2.52
CA PHE A 336 3.17 -24.72 -3.02
C PHE A 336 2.71 -25.64 -4.13
N THR A 337 1.69 -26.44 -3.84
CA THR A 337 1.27 -27.57 -4.66
C THR A 337 -0.25 -27.63 -4.76
N GLN A 338 -0.75 -28.60 -5.52
CA GLN A 338 -2.16 -28.87 -5.68
C GLN A 338 -2.45 -30.34 -5.33
N ASP A 339 -3.55 -30.61 -4.64
CA ASP A 339 -4.02 -31.97 -4.37
C ASP A 339 -4.86 -32.54 -5.52
N ASP A 340 -5.29 -33.80 -5.39
CA ASP A 340 -6.09 -34.51 -6.40
C ASP A 340 -7.44 -33.85 -6.70
N GLN A 341 -7.95 -33.02 -5.78
CA GLN A 341 -9.21 -32.28 -5.93
C GLN A 341 -8.99 -30.87 -6.51
N GLY A 342 -7.75 -30.52 -6.81
CA GLY A 342 -7.40 -29.21 -7.32
C GLY A 342 -7.21 -28.15 -6.23
N ARG A 343 -7.18 -28.53 -4.95
CA ARG A 343 -7.01 -27.61 -3.82
C ARG A 343 -5.55 -27.30 -3.58
N ARG A 344 -5.26 -26.06 -3.16
CA ARG A 344 -3.90 -25.56 -2.99
C ARG A 344 -3.40 -25.95 -1.62
N ILE A 345 -2.22 -26.57 -1.57
CA ILE A 345 -1.59 -27.04 -0.34
C ILE A 345 -0.24 -26.36 -0.20
N LEU A 346 -0.03 -25.76 0.96
CA LEU A 346 1.23 -25.17 1.38
C LEU A 346 1.98 -26.16 2.27
N GLY A 347 3.30 -26.21 2.13
CA GLY A 347 4.14 -26.97 3.06
C GLY A 347 3.99 -26.45 4.51
N THR A 348 4.51 -27.22 5.48
CA THR A 348 4.54 -26.79 6.89
C THR A 348 5.20 -25.41 7.01
N LYS A 349 4.71 -24.53 7.90
CA LYS A 349 5.29 -23.19 8.11
C LYS A 349 6.82 -23.22 8.31
N ALA A 350 7.34 -24.17 9.09
CA ALA A 350 8.78 -24.34 9.31
C ALA A 350 9.58 -24.60 8.02
N ARG A 351 9.07 -25.45 7.12
CA ARG A 351 9.72 -25.71 5.81
C ARG A 351 9.65 -24.51 4.89
N ILE A 352 8.56 -23.73 4.93
CA ILE A 352 8.45 -22.47 4.19
C ILE A 352 9.52 -21.49 4.69
N VAL A 353 9.64 -21.30 6.00
CA VAL A 353 10.64 -20.42 6.63
C VAL A 353 12.07 -20.81 6.23
N GLN A 354 12.39 -22.10 6.31
CA GLN A 354 13.69 -22.61 5.85
C GLN A 354 13.95 -22.29 4.37
N SER A 355 12.93 -22.45 3.52
CA SER A 355 13.02 -22.21 2.09
C SER A 355 13.18 -20.73 1.75
N VAL A 356 12.40 -19.84 2.38
CA VAL A 356 12.45 -18.40 2.07
C VAL A 356 13.68 -17.73 2.69
N ARG A 357 14.30 -18.32 3.71
CA ARG A 357 15.62 -17.89 4.19
C ARG A 357 16.69 -18.00 3.09
N GLU A 358 16.67 -19.08 2.31
CA GLU A 358 17.58 -19.23 1.18
C GLU A 358 17.29 -18.20 0.08
N LEU A 359 16.00 -17.94 -0.21
CA LEU A 359 15.61 -16.88 -1.14
C LEU A 359 16.13 -15.51 -0.70
N VAL A 360 15.94 -15.15 0.57
CA VAL A 360 16.46 -13.90 1.15
C VAL A 360 17.99 -13.85 1.01
N ARG A 361 18.70 -14.93 1.31
CA ARG A 361 20.16 -15.02 1.19
C ARG A 361 20.62 -14.73 -0.24
N LEU A 362 19.98 -15.35 -1.24
CA LEU A 362 20.28 -15.14 -2.67
C LEU A 362 20.02 -13.70 -3.10
N ILE A 363 18.92 -13.09 -2.65
CA ILE A 363 18.63 -11.68 -2.95
C ILE A 363 19.70 -10.78 -2.31
N GLU A 364 20.04 -11.01 -1.04
CA GLU A 364 21.10 -10.25 -0.35
C GLU A 364 22.49 -10.44 -0.99
N GLU A 365 22.78 -11.59 -1.62
CA GLU A 365 24.02 -11.78 -2.41
C GLU A 365 24.06 -10.86 -3.62
N ILE A 366 22.94 -10.69 -4.32
CA ILE A 366 22.82 -9.74 -5.42
C ILE A 366 22.99 -8.31 -4.88
N GLU A 367 22.39 -7.98 -3.73
CA GLU A 367 22.49 -6.66 -3.11
C GLU A 367 23.92 -6.25 -2.71
N ARG A 368 24.82 -7.22 -2.47
CA ARG A 368 26.25 -6.94 -2.20
C ARG A 368 27.03 -6.45 -3.41
N ILE A 369 26.43 -6.46 -4.61
CA ILE A 369 27.06 -5.89 -5.80
C ILE A 369 27.07 -4.35 -5.67
N GLU A 370 28.26 -3.78 -5.54
CA GLU A 370 28.45 -2.33 -5.34
C GLU A 370 28.07 -1.52 -6.58
N ASP A 371 28.45 -1.98 -7.78
CA ASP A 371 28.12 -1.31 -9.03
C ASP A 371 26.62 -1.42 -9.36
N ASP A 372 25.97 -0.28 -9.54
CA ASP A 372 24.53 -0.19 -9.78
C ASP A 372 24.08 -0.88 -11.07
N ALA A 373 24.87 -0.82 -12.13
CA ALA A 373 24.53 -1.46 -13.40
C ALA A 373 24.60 -2.98 -13.27
N ALA A 374 25.64 -3.49 -12.61
CA ALA A 374 25.81 -4.92 -12.32
C ALA A 374 24.77 -5.45 -11.33
N TYR A 375 24.44 -4.69 -10.28
CA TYR A 375 23.35 -5.02 -9.36
C TYR A 375 22.03 -5.16 -10.10
N ARG A 376 21.70 -4.16 -10.94
CA ARG A 376 20.47 -4.18 -11.73
C ARG A 376 20.44 -5.36 -12.69
N ALA A 377 21.55 -5.68 -13.35
CA ALA A 377 21.65 -6.84 -14.23
C ALA A 377 21.43 -8.15 -13.44
N GLY A 378 22.10 -8.31 -12.30
CA GLY A 378 21.94 -9.49 -11.43
C GLY A 378 20.50 -9.65 -10.92
N ALA A 379 19.84 -8.56 -10.52
CA ALA A 379 18.43 -8.58 -10.11
C ALA A 379 17.51 -9.01 -11.26
N VAL A 380 17.74 -8.49 -12.48
CA VAL A 380 16.98 -8.86 -13.69
C VAL A 380 17.19 -10.33 -14.05
N ASP A 381 18.42 -10.81 -13.99
CA ASP A 381 18.79 -12.17 -14.37
C ASP A 381 18.26 -13.19 -13.36
N PHE A 382 18.34 -12.89 -12.06
CA PHE A 382 17.72 -13.73 -11.03
C PHE A 382 16.20 -13.75 -11.16
N LEU A 383 15.57 -12.57 -11.26
CA LEU A 383 14.12 -12.47 -11.36
C LEU A 383 13.58 -13.26 -12.56
N PHE A 384 14.15 -13.06 -13.75
CA PHE A 384 13.63 -13.71 -14.96
C PHE A 384 14.24 -15.08 -15.28
N GLY A 385 15.37 -15.42 -14.67
CA GLY A 385 15.98 -16.75 -14.78
C GLY A 385 15.38 -17.75 -13.79
N THR A 386 14.80 -17.27 -12.68
CA THR A 386 14.41 -18.14 -11.56
C THR A 386 12.94 -17.99 -11.15
N LEU A 387 12.34 -16.81 -11.23
CA LEU A 387 11.05 -16.54 -10.58
C LEU A 387 9.93 -16.21 -11.57
N LEU A 388 10.17 -15.34 -12.54
CA LEU A 388 9.14 -14.82 -13.45
C LEU A 388 9.55 -14.99 -14.91
N ARG A 389 8.57 -14.96 -15.82
CA ARG A 389 8.82 -14.92 -17.26
C ARG A 389 9.10 -13.49 -17.71
N ARG A 390 9.92 -13.33 -18.75
CA ARG A 390 10.06 -12.01 -19.41
C ARG A 390 8.73 -11.60 -20.05
N PRO A 391 8.36 -10.32 -20.00
CA PRO A 391 7.11 -9.84 -20.62
C PRO A 391 7.21 -9.98 -22.15
N ALA A 392 6.11 -10.43 -22.78
CA ALA A 392 6.03 -10.56 -24.23
C ALA A 392 5.71 -9.24 -24.94
N THR A 393 4.98 -8.34 -24.28
CA THR A 393 4.52 -7.06 -24.82
C THR A 393 4.80 -5.93 -23.82
N LYS A 394 4.77 -4.68 -24.30
CA LYS A 394 4.51 -3.52 -23.45
C LYS A 394 2.99 -3.31 -23.48
N PRO A 395 2.29 -3.16 -22.34
CA PRO A 395 2.75 -2.45 -21.14
C PRO A 395 3.24 -3.32 -19.96
N ASP A 396 3.24 -4.64 -20.11
CA ASP A 396 3.43 -5.56 -18.99
C ASP A 396 4.85 -5.50 -18.42
N ARG A 397 4.97 -5.68 -17.09
CA ARG A 397 6.25 -5.55 -16.37
C ARG A 397 7.00 -6.87 -16.31
N TYR A 398 6.27 -7.98 -16.35
CA TYR A 398 6.71 -9.37 -16.39
C TYR A 398 5.65 -10.22 -17.13
N GLY A 399 5.98 -11.45 -17.51
CA GLY A 399 5.13 -12.35 -18.31
C GLY A 399 4.46 -13.47 -17.52
N GLY A 400 4.31 -13.28 -16.20
CA GLY A 400 3.75 -14.26 -15.27
C GLY A 400 4.77 -15.09 -14.51
N PRO A 401 4.32 -16.00 -13.64
CA PRO A 401 5.18 -16.94 -12.93
C PRO A 401 5.85 -17.94 -13.90
N ILE A 402 7.02 -18.44 -13.53
CA ILE A 402 7.59 -19.62 -14.22
C ILE A 402 6.78 -20.87 -13.86
N ALA A 403 6.35 -20.96 -12.60
CA ALA A 403 5.50 -22.04 -12.11
C ALA A 403 4.16 -22.11 -12.88
N PRO A 404 3.50 -23.29 -12.89
CA PRO A 404 2.18 -23.46 -13.47
C PRO A 404 1.16 -22.46 -12.91
N LEU A 405 0.42 -21.79 -13.81
CA LEU A 405 -0.51 -20.71 -13.43
C LEU A 405 -1.76 -21.24 -12.70
N ASP A 406 -2.12 -22.50 -12.91
CA ASP A 406 -3.24 -23.19 -12.27
C ASP A 406 -3.14 -23.23 -10.73
N LEU A 407 -1.93 -23.11 -10.16
CA LEU A 407 -1.71 -22.92 -8.73
C LEU A 407 -2.45 -21.70 -8.18
N TRP A 408 -2.67 -20.66 -8.99
CA TRP A 408 -3.34 -19.42 -8.59
C TRP A 408 -4.84 -19.37 -8.91
N GLY A 409 -5.38 -20.40 -9.56
CA GLY A 409 -6.80 -20.44 -9.94
C GLY A 409 -7.07 -19.96 -11.37
N SER A 410 -8.22 -20.36 -11.89
CA SER A 410 -8.66 -20.02 -13.25
C SER A 410 -9.05 -18.56 -13.41
N GLU A 411 -9.32 -17.87 -12.30
CA GLU A 411 -9.63 -16.44 -12.25
C GLU A 411 -8.41 -15.54 -12.48
N VAL A 412 -7.20 -16.08 -12.36
CA VAL A 412 -5.97 -15.32 -12.58
C VAL A 412 -5.64 -15.33 -14.06
N HIS A 413 -5.80 -14.17 -14.68
CA HIS A 413 -5.55 -13.95 -16.10
C HIS A 413 -4.22 -13.22 -16.29
N VAL A 414 -3.29 -13.88 -16.98
CA VAL A 414 -1.91 -13.46 -17.21
C VAL A 414 -1.63 -13.33 -18.70
#